data_AF-A0A376BZ75-F1
#
_entry.id   AF-A0A376BZ75-F1
#
_cell.length_a   1.000
_cell.length_b   1.000
_cell.length_c   1.000
_cell.angle_alpha   90.00
_cell.angle_beta   90.00
_cell.angle_gamma   90.00
#
_symmetry.space_group_name_H-M   'P 1'
#
loop_
_entity.id
_entity.type
_entity.pdbx_description
1 polymer ?
#
loop_
_entity_poly.entity_id
_entity_poly.type
_entity_poly.pdbx_seq_one_letter_code
_entity_poly.pdbx_strand_id
1 'polypeptide(L)'
;MTKVENLSDMYRICERKKMKGDNIVLSRILGISQSAAFFRYKRGVPQAVKIMYNIIMAREELIERYTKEVEEENLQKEKERVFVV
;
A
#
# COMPACT_ATOMS: atom_id res chain seq x y z
N MET A 1 -6.73 -5.77 -11.78
CA MET A 1 -6.28 -4.39 -11.50
C MET A 1 -6.25 -3.61 -12.80
N THR A 2 -7.03 -2.53 -12.92
CA THR A 2 -7.04 -1.66 -14.10
C THR A 2 -5.73 -0.85 -14.13
N LYS A 3 -5.03 -0.83 -15.27
CA LYS A 3 -3.83 0.02 -15.43
C LYS A 3 -4.26 1.48 -15.28
N VAL A 4 -3.83 2.12 -14.20
CA VAL A 4 -3.98 3.57 -14.04
C VAL A 4 -2.84 4.23 -14.80
N GLU A 5 -3.13 4.81 -15.96
CA GLU A 5 -2.10 5.44 -16.81
C GLU A 5 -1.94 6.94 -16.52
N ASN A 6 -2.94 7.56 -15.86
CA ASN A 6 -2.94 9.00 -15.58
C ASN A 6 -2.38 9.34 -14.20
N LEU A 7 -1.42 10.27 -14.17
CA LEU A 7 -0.79 10.79 -12.95
C LEU A 7 -1.81 11.40 -11.95
N SER A 8 -2.86 12.04 -12.46
CA SER A 8 -3.94 12.63 -11.64
C SER A 8 -4.70 11.55 -10.88
N ASP A 9 -5.00 10.43 -11.55
CA ASP A 9 -5.72 9.32 -10.93
C ASP A 9 -4.83 8.58 -9.93
N MET A 10 -3.54 8.40 -10.24
CA MET A 10 -2.56 7.90 -9.27
C MET A 10 -2.54 8.77 -8.01
N TYR A 11 -2.47 10.10 -8.15
CA TYR A 11 -2.46 11.02 -7.02
C TYR A 11 -3.74 10.94 -6.19
N ARG A 12 -4.92 10.87 -6.84
CA ARG A 12 -6.21 10.69 -6.16
C ARG A 12 -6.30 9.37 -5.39
N ILE A 13 -5.75 8.29 -5.94
CA ILE A 13 -5.67 7.01 -5.22
C ILE A 13 -4.75 7.14 -4.01
N CYS A 14 -3.58 7.76 -4.18
CA CYS A 14 -2.65 7.98 -3.09
C CYS A 14 -3.28 8.79 -1.96
N GLU A 15 -3.98 9.89 -2.25
CA GLU A 15 -4.59 10.71 -1.20
C GLU A 15 -5.68 9.97 -0.40
N ARG A 16 -6.39 9.01 -1.03
CA ARG A 16 -7.41 8.19 -0.35
C ARG A 16 -6.81 7.09 0.51
N LYS A 17 -5.71 6.48 0.06
CA LYS A 17 -5.16 5.26 0.66
C LYS A 17 -3.86 5.45 1.44
N LYS A 18 -3.19 6.60 1.34
CA LYS A 18 -1.88 6.80 1.98
C LYS A 18 -1.99 6.69 3.49
N MET A 19 -0.97 6.08 4.07
CA MET A 19 -0.73 5.99 5.50
C MET A 19 0.50 6.83 5.87
N LYS A 20 0.65 7.15 7.16
CA LYS A 20 1.77 7.97 7.64
C LYS A 20 3.14 7.36 7.28
N GLY A 21 3.24 6.02 7.32
CA GLY A 21 4.47 5.28 7.02
C GLY A 21 4.92 5.36 5.56
N ASP A 22 4.03 5.63 4.60
CA ASP A 22 4.39 5.60 3.18
C ASP A 22 5.38 6.72 2.81
N ASN A 23 5.29 7.87 3.48
CA ASN A 23 6.23 8.97 3.27
C ASN A 23 7.66 8.61 3.71
N ILE A 24 7.80 7.73 4.70
CA ILE A 24 9.10 7.24 5.16
C ILE A 24 9.70 6.32 4.09
N VAL A 25 8.88 5.43 3.53
CA VAL A 25 9.30 4.53 2.44
C VAL A 25 9.65 5.35 1.19
N LEU A 26 8.82 6.32 0.83
CA LEU A 26 9.05 7.23 -0.29
C LEU A 26 10.39 7.98 -0.12
N SER A 27 10.69 8.50 1.07
CA SER A 27 11.94 9.23 1.29
C SER A 27 13.17 8.34 1.19
N ARG A 28 13.08 7.09 1.68
CA ARG A 28 14.14 6.09 1.52
C ARG A 28 14.39 5.77 0.04
N ILE A 29 13.33 5.51 -0.74
CA ILE A 29 13.45 5.20 -2.17
C ILE A 29 14.03 6.40 -2.94
N LEU A 30 13.59 7.61 -2.63
CA LEU A 30 14.08 8.83 -3.29
C LEU A 30 15.49 9.26 -2.84
N GLY A 31 16.03 8.67 -1.78
CA GLY A 31 17.34 9.06 -1.23
C GLY A 31 17.37 10.49 -0.67
N ILE A 32 16.25 10.98 -0.13
CA ILE A 32 16.11 12.36 0.38
C ILE A 32 15.46 12.38 1.78
N SER A 33 15.46 13.54 2.43
CA SER A 33 14.78 13.71 3.71
C SER A 33 13.26 13.49 3.59
N GLN A 34 12.61 13.08 4.70
CA GLN A 34 11.16 12.86 4.73
C GLN A 34 10.38 14.12 4.35
N SER A 35 10.82 15.29 4.82
CA SER A 35 10.20 16.57 4.47
C SER A 35 10.31 16.85 2.97
N ALA A 36 11.48 16.61 2.35
CA ALA A 36 11.66 16.82 0.92
C ALA A 36 10.80 15.87 0.09
N ALA A 37 10.70 14.60 0.48
CA ALA A 37 9.82 13.61 -0.16
C ALA A 37 8.35 14.02 -0.06
N PHE A 38 7.90 14.45 1.13
CA PHE A 38 6.55 14.95 1.36
C PHE A 38 6.22 16.13 0.45
N PHE A 39 7.09 17.15 0.37
CA PHE A 39 6.85 18.30 -0.49
C PHE A 39 6.86 17.96 -1.98
N ARG A 40 7.77 17.07 -2.44
CA ARG A 40 7.77 16.59 -3.83
C ARG A 40 6.47 15.88 -4.18
N TYR A 41 6.00 14.98 -3.31
CA TYR A 41 4.72 14.31 -3.50
C TYR A 41 3.56 15.31 -3.50
N LYS A 42 3.49 16.23 -2.53
CA LYS A 42 2.42 17.22 -2.42
C LYS A 42 2.36 18.22 -3.57
N ARG A 43 3.50 18.53 -4.19
CA ARG A 43 3.58 19.34 -5.41
C ARG A 43 3.21 18.56 -6.69
N GLY A 44 2.90 17.27 -6.58
CA GLY A 44 2.56 16.43 -7.72
C GLY A 44 3.76 16.13 -8.62
N VAL A 45 4.99 16.13 -8.08
CA VAL A 45 6.19 15.78 -8.87
C VAL A 45 5.99 14.36 -9.43
N PRO A 46 6.03 14.16 -10.78
CA PRO A 46 5.57 12.91 -11.38
C PRO A 46 6.26 11.66 -10.85
N GLN A 47 7.57 11.74 -10.63
CA GLN A 47 8.35 10.62 -10.05
C GLN A 47 7.87 10.27 -8.64
N ALA A 48 7.65 11.28 -7.78
CA ALA A 48 7.22 11.07 -6.41
C ALA A 48 5.80 10.47 -6.34
N VAL A 49 4.89 10.94 -7.20
CA VAL A 49 3.51 10.42 -7.29
C VAL A 49 3.51 8.97 -7.76
N LYS A 50 4.27 8.64 -8.83
CA LYS A 50 4.37 7.27 -9.35
C LYS A 50 4.95 6.30 -8.30
N ILE A 51 6.01 6.70 -7.60
CA ILE A 51 6.60 5.88 -6.54
C ILE A 51 5.60 5.71 -5.39
N MET A 52 4.95 6.79 -4.94
CA MET A 52 3.95 6.70 -3.87
C MET A 52 2.80 5.75 -4.25
N TYR A 53 2.32 5.84 -5.49
CA TYR A 53 1.29 4.95 -6.00
C TYR A 53 1.73 3.48 -5.92
N ASN A 54 2.94 3.16 -6.39
CA ASN A 54 3.46 1.80 -6.34
C ASN A 54 3.64 1.29 -4.91
N ILE A 55 4.12 2.12 -3.98
CA ILE A 55 4.23 1.78 -2.55
C ILE A 55 2.86 1.38 -2.02
N ILE A 56 1.84 2.21 -2.27
CA ILE A 56 0.49 2.00 -1.77
C ILE A 56 -0.10 0.73 -2.39
N MET A 57 -0.03 0.55 -3.72
CA MET A 57 -0.60 -0.63 -4.37
C MET A 57 0.04 -1.93 -3.86
N ALA A 58 1.38 -1.98 -3.77
CA ALA A 58 2.08 -3.14 -3.25
C ALA A 58 1.69 -3.45 -1.79
N ARG A 59 1.52 -2.41 -0.96
CA ARG A 59 1.09 -2.60 0.43
C ARG A 59 -0.33 -3.16 0.51
N GLU A 60 -1.27 -2.63 -0.28
CA GLU A 60 -2.65 -3.12 -0.29
C GLU A 60 -2.73 -4.58 -0.75
N GLU A 61 -1.96 -4.95 -1.78
CA GLU A 61 -1.84 -6.34 -2.25
C GLU A 61 -1.28 -7.28 -1.18
N LEU A 62 -0.29 -6.83 -0.40
CA LEU A 62 0.26 -7.61 0.71
C LEU A 62 -0.77 -7.78 1.83
N ILE A 63 -1.49 -6.71 2.20
CA ILE A 63 -2.55 -6.77 3.21
C ILE A 63 -3.62 -7.77 2.80
N GLU A 64 -4.14 -7.66 1.57
CA GLU A 64 -5.20 -8.56 1.09
C GLU A 64 -4.75 -10.04 1.13
N ARG A 65 -3.52 -10.31 0.71
CA ARG A 65 -2.97 -11.67 0.70
C ARG A 65 -2.88 -12.24 2.11
N TYR A 66 -2.26 -11.52 3.04
CA TYR A 66 -2.09 -11.99 4.42
C TYR A 66 -3.42 -12.07 5.17
N THR A 67 -4.39 -11.21 4.88
CA THR A 67 -5.73 -11.33 5.44
C THR A 67 -6.39 -12.65 5.03
N LYS A 68 -6.33 -13.02 3.74
CA LYS A 68 -6.88 -14.30 3.26
C LYS A 68 -6.17 -15.50 3.88
N GLU A 69 -4.84 -15.48 3.93
CA GLU A 69 -4.06 -16.56 4.56
C GLU A 69 -4.47 -16.76 6.04
N VAL A 70 -4.64 -15.67 6.79
CA VAL A 70 -5.09 -15.74 8.20
C VAL A 70 -6.53 -16.24 8.32
N GLU A 71 -7.43 -15.83 7.44
CA GLU A 71 -8.82 -16.31 7.42
C GLU A 71 -8.90 -17.83 7.14
N GLU A 72 -8.13 -18.32 6.16
CA GLU A 72 -8.05 -19.74 5.82
C GLU A 72 -7.50 -20.57 6.99
N GLU A 73 -6.43 -20.11 7.64
CA GLU A 73 -5.88 -20.77 8.83
C GLU A 73 -6.88 -20.85 9.98
N ASN A 74 -7.67 -19.78 10.20
CA ASN A 74 -8.66 -19.75 11.27
C ASN A 74 -9.82 -20.71 10.97
N LEU A 75 -10.31 -20.75 9.73
CA LEU A 75 -11.34 -21.71 9.31
C LEU A 75 -10.88 -23.16 9.46
N GLN A 76 -9.62 -23.44 9.15
CA GLN A 76 -9.05 -24.78 9.32
C GLN A 76 -9.01 -25.18 10.81
N LYS A 77 -8.53 -24.28 11.69
CA LYS A 77 -8.52 -24.51 13.15
C LYS A 77 -9.92 -24.71 13.73
N GLU A 78 -10.93 -24.02 13.22
CA GLU A 78 -12.33 -24.21 13.64
C GLU A 78 -12.86 -25.59 13.24
N LYS A 79 -12.62 -26.04 12.00
CA LYS A 79 -13.01 -27.38 11.55
C LYS A 79 -12.38 -28.48 12.39
N GLU A 80 -11.10 -28.35 12.71
CA GLU A 80 -10.38 -29.29 13.56
C GLU A 80 -10.96 -29.34 14.98
N ARG A 81 -11.37 -28.20 15.56
CA ARG A 81 -12.04 -28.16 16.86
C ARG A 81 -13.40 -28.86 16.88
N VAL A 82 -14.18 -28.74 15.80
CA VAL A 82 -15.50 -29.39 15.70
C VAL A 82 -15.37 -30.91 15.53
N PHE A 83 -14.30 -31.39 14.88
CA PHE A 83 -14.11 -32.83 14.65
C PHE A 83 -13.62 -33.62 15.87
N VAL A 84 -13.19 -32.91 16.93
CA VAL A 84 -12.66 -33.51 18.16
C VAL A 84 -13.73 -33.53 19.28
N VAL A 85 -14.97 -33.10 18.99
CA VAL A 85 -16.13 -33.11 19.90
C VAL A 85 -17.15 -34.16 19.48
#